data_AF-A0A6H0SHB9-F1
#
_entry.id   AF-A0A6H0SHB9-F1
#
_cell.length_a   1.000
_cell.length_b   1.000
_cell.length_c   1.000
_cell.angle_alpha   90.00
_cell.angle_beta   90.00
_cell.angle_gamma   90.00
#
_symmetry.space_group_name_H-M   'P 1'
#
loop_
_entity.id
_entity.type
_entity.pdbx_description
1 polymer ?
#
loop_
_entity_poly.entity_id
_entity_poly.type
_entity_poly.pdbx_seq_one_letter_code
_entity_poly.pdbx_strand_id
1 'polypeptide(L)'
;MMRSRKMMFSATLDSMAFQLDDAQKTTRFAITQLDSIGPLTWKSAAGRAFYERVLELSSWLERLNQELSESEAYLSAAIREIQELESQIVKQKMAF
;
A
#
# COMPACT_ATOMS: atom_id res chain seq x y z
N MET A 1 -4.46 15.79 28.52
CA MET A 1 -3.46 15.03 27.74
C MET A 1 -4.03 13.93 26.84
N MET A 2 -5.02 13.13 27.27
CA MET A 2 -5.52 11.96 26.51
C MET A 2 -6.13 12.30 25.13
N ARG A 3 -6.82 13.43 25.01
CA ARG A 3 -7.45 13.90 23.75
C ARG A 3 -6.44 14.20 22.63
N SER A 4 -5.26 14.73 22.99
CA SER A 4 -4.23 15.12 22.02
C SER A 4 -3.47 13.91 21.47
N ARG A 5 -3.22 12.88 22.29
CA ARG A 5 -2.59 11.63 21.83
C ARG A 5 -3.48 10.84 20.88
N LYS A 6 -4.79 10.79 21.16
CA LYS A 6 -5.79 10.17 20.28
C LYS A 6 -5.84 10.84 18.90
N MET A 7 -5.83 12.18 18.85
CA MET A 7 -5.77 12.91 17.57
C MET A 7 -4.46 12.66 16.81
N MET A 8 -3.32 12.62 17.52
CA MET A 8 -2.02 12.34 16.89
C MET A 8 -1.97 10.92 16.31
N PHE A 9 -2.53 9.93 17.01
CA PHE A 9 -2.57 8.54 16.55
C PHE A 9 -3.49 8.35 15.32
N SER A 10 -4.67 8.96 15.31
CA SER A 10 -5.55 8.96 14.11
C SER A 10 -4.84 9.57 12.91
N ALA A 11 -4.20 10.74 13.08
CA ALA A 11 -3.46 11.39 12.01
C ALA A 11 -2.29 10.54 11.48
N THR A 12 -1.64 9.76 12.35
CA THR A 12 -0.61 8.79 11.93
C THR A 12 -1.20 7.68 11.06
N LEU A 13 -2.33 7.09 11.46
CA LEU A 13 -2.97 6.03 10.67
C LEU A 13 -3.46 6.54 9.31
N ASP A 14 -4.05 7.74 9.28
CA ASP A 14 -4.50 8.38 8.04
C ASP A 14 -3.31 8.67 7.11
N SER A 15 -2.18 9.14 7.67
CA SER A 15 -0.94 9.35 6.91
C SER A 15 -0.37 8.06 6.36
N MET A 16 -0.40 6.96 7.14
CA MET A 16 0.08 5.66 6.68
C MET A 16 -0.81 5.09 5.57
N ALA A 17 -2.14 5.26 5.67
CA ALA A 17 -3.08 4.83 4.63
C ALA A 17 -2.82 5.57 3.32
N PHE A 18 -2.60 6.90 3.39
CA PHE A 18 -2.24 7.70 2.23
C PHE A 18 -0.92 7.23 1.60
N GLN A 19 0.11 6.96 2.41
CA GLN A 19 1.41 6.50 1.91
C GLN A 19 1.32 5.11 1.25
N LEU A 20 0.51 4.20 1.78
CA LEU A 20 0.30 2.88 1.18
C LEU A 20 -0.42 2.98 -0.17
N ASP A 21 -1.47 3.80 -0.26
CA ASP A 21 -2.19 4.06 -1.51
C ASP A 21 -1.27 4.67 -2.59
N ASP A 22 -0.46 5.65 -2.22
CA ASP A 22 0.50 6.28 -3.13
C ASP A 22 1.58 5.29 -3.63
N ALA A 23 2.12 4.47 -2.72
CA ALA A 23 3.07 3.43 -3.07
C ALA A 23 2.49 2.39 -4.03
N GLN A 24 1.24 1.96 -3.83
CA GLN A 24 0.56 1.04 -4.75
C GLN A 24 0.37 1.68 -6.13
N LYS A 25 -0.10 2.93 -6.20
CA LYS A 25 -0.29 3.64 -7.47
C LYS A 25 1.00 3.77 -8.26
N THR A 26 2.08 4.14 -7.57
CA THR A 26 3.41 4.25 -8.18
C THR A 26 3.91 2.89 -8.66
N THR A 27 3.70 1.82 -7.88
CA THR A 27 4.11 0.46 -8.25
C THR A 27 3.35 -0.03 -9.49
N ARG A 28 2.02 0.16 -9.56
CA ARG A 28 1.21 -0.19 -10.73
C ARG A 28 1.60 0.61 -11.97
N PHE A 29 1.91 1.89 -11.79
CA PHE A 29 2.43 2.72 -12.87
C PHE A 29 3.74 2.16 -13.43
N ALA A 30 4.70 1.80 -12.55
CA ALA A 30 5.96 1.22 -12.95
C ALA A 30 5.79 -0.10 -13.72
N ILE A 31 4.92 -1.01 -13.24
CA ILE A 31 4.58 -2.26 -13.95
C ILE A 31 4.06 -1.95 -15.36
N THR A 32 3.12 -1.00 -15.48
CA THR A 32 2.56 -0.60 -16.78
C THR A 32 3.64 -0.07 -17.73
N GLN A 33 4.61 0.70 -17.21
CA GLN A 33 5.74 1.17 -18.02
C GLN A 33 6.63 0.01 -18.48
N LEU A 34 6.91 -0.95 -17.61
CA LEU A 34 7.71 -2.13 -17.97
C LEU A 34 6.99 -3.04 -18.98
N ASP A 35 5.67 -3.19 -18.88
CA ASP A 35 4.88 -3.97 -19.85
C ASP A 35 4.93 -3.36 -21.26
N SER A 36 5.04 -2.03 -21.37
CA SER A 36 5.17 -1.34 -22.66
C SER A 36 6.46 -1.71 -23.41
N ILE A 37 7.45 -2.29 -22.72
CA ILE A 37 8.72 -2.76 -23.28
C ILE A 37 8.57 -4.12 -23.96
N GLY A 38 7.61 -4.95 -23.52
CA GLY A 38 7.42 -6.33 -23.99
C GLY A 38 7.23 -6.49 -25.51
N PRO A 39 6.44 -5.64 -26.19
CA PRO A 39 6.24 -5.71 -27.63
C PRO A 39 7.49 -5.36 -28.47
N LEU A 40 8.56 -4.82 -27.87
CA LEU A 40 9.76 -4.42 -28.59
C LEU A 40 10.55 -5.65 -29.06
N THR A 41 11.11 -5.60 -30.27
CA THR A 41 11.85 -6.75 -30.84
C THR A 41 13.32 -6.75 -30.38
N TRP A 42 13.70 -7.73 -29.55
CA TRP A 42 15.05 -7.86 -28.98
C TRP A 42 15.94 -8.85 -29.76
N LYS A 43 16.53 -8.40 -30.87
CA LYS A 43 17.33 -9.26 -31.75
C LYS A 43 18.75 -9.55 -31.24
N SER A 44 19.34 -8.62 -30.50
CA SER A 44 20.69 -8.79 -29.95
C SER A 44 20.68 -9.61 -28.66
N ALA A 45 21.81 -10.25 -28.33
CA ALA A 45 21.97 -10.93 -27.05
C ALA A 45 21.80 -9.96 -25.86
N ALA A 46 22.35 -8.75 -25.97
CA ALA A 46 22.16 -7.69 -24.98
C ALA A 46 20.69 -7.29 -24.81
N GLY A 47 19.93 -7.20 -25.91
CA GLY A 47 18.51 -6.87 -25.87
C GLY A 47 17.68 -7.95 -25.15
N ARG A 48 17.97 -9.23 -25.42
CA ARG A 48 17.30 -10.34 -24.73
C ARG A 48 17.62 -10.36 -23.23
N ALA A 49 18.89 -10.19 -22.87
CA ALA A 49 19.30 -10.12 -21.47
C ALA A 49 18.65 -8.92 -20.74
N PHE A 50 18.54 -7.77 -21.40
CA PHE A 50 17.80 -6.62 -20.85
C PHE A 50 16.32 -6.96 -20.62
N TYR A 51 15.67 -7.59 -21.59
CA TYR A 51 14.27 -7.98 -21.47
C TYR A 51 14.02 -8.99 -20.34
N GLU A 52 14.91 -9.96 -20.14
CA GLU A 52 14.85 -10.89 -19.00
C GLU A 52 14.88 -10.14 -17.66
N ARG A 53 15.75 -9.12 -17.52
CA ARG A 53 15.79 -8.27 -16.32
C ARG A 53 14.53 -7.45 -16.12
N VAL A 54 13.93 -6.97 -17.20
CA VAL A 54 12.63 -6.27 -17.15
C VAL A 54 11.54 -7.20 -16.62
N LEU A 55 11.48 -8.45 -17.10
CA LEU A 55 10.51 -9.44 -16.60
C LEU A 55 10.72 -9.78 -15.11
N GLU A 56 11.98 -9.97 -14.69
CA GLU A 56 12.32 -10.19 -13.27
C GLU A 56 11.84 -9.02 -12.40
N LEU A 57 12.07 -7.79 -12.85
CA LEU A 57 11.66 -6.58 -12.14
C LEU A 57 10.13 -6.44 -12.08
N SER A 58 9.43 -6.67 -13.20
CA SER A 58 7.96 -6.65 -13.22
C SER A 58 7.38 -7.65 -12.22
N SER A 59 7.86 -8.90 -12.22
CA SER A 59 7.39 -9.93 -11.27
C SER A 59 7.70 -9.59 -9.81
N TRP A 60 8.82 -8.91 -9.55
CA TRP A 60 9.11 -8.41 -8.20
C TRP A 60 8.15 -7.27 -7.79
N LEU A 61 7.86 -6.33 -8.69
CA LEU A 61 6.92 -5.23 -8.44
C LEU A 61 5.49 -5.71 -8.25
N GLU A 62 5.06 -6.75 -8.98
CA GLU A 62 3.74 -7.38 -8.79
C GLU A 62 3.58 -7.93 -7.37
N ARG A 63 4.62 -8.63 -6.87
CA ARG A 63 4.66 -9.14 -5.50
C ARG A 63 4.63 -8.01 -4.47
N LEU A 64 5.43 -6.96 -4.69
CA LEU A 64 5.40 -5.77 -3.83
C LEU A 64 4.01 -5.13 -3.78
N ASN A 65 3.33 -4.99 -4.93
CA ASN A 65 1.98 -4.43 -4.98
C ASN A 65 0.97 -5.31 -4.21
N GLN A 66 1.15 -6.63 -4.21
CA GLN A 66 0.34 -7.53 -3.38
C GLN A 66 0.60 -7.32 -1.89
N GLU A 67 1.85 -7.27 -1.45
CA GLU A 67 2.22 -7.03 -0.04
C GLU A 67 1.71 -5.66 0.46
N LEU A 68 1.76 -4.63 -0.39
CA LEU A 68 1.20 -3.32 -0.09
C LEU A 68 -0.33 -3.36 0.04
N SER A 69 -1.01 -4.17 -0.78
CA SER A 69 -2.47 -4.35 -0.69
C SER A 69 -2.88 -5.09 0.58
N GLU A 70 -2.13 -6.12 0.97
CA GLU A 70 -2.34 -6.81 2.24
C GLU A 70 -2.12 -5.86 3.43
N SER A 71 -1.07 -5.04 3.38
CA SER A 71 -0.77 -4.04 4.41
C SER A 71 -1.89 -2.99 4.56
N GLU A 72 -2.45 -2.52 3.45
CA GLU A 72 -3.59 -1.60 3.44
C GLU A 72 -4.85 -2.24 4.06
N ALA A 73 -5.10 -3.51 3.76
CA ALA A 73 -6.22 -4.26 4.34
C ALA A 73 -6.08 -4.40 5.86
N TYR A 74 -4.88 -4.75 6.35
CA TYR A 74 -4.60 -4.81 7.77
C TYR A 74 -4.78 -3.45 8.46
N LEU A 75 -4.23 -2.38 7.88
CA LEU A 75 -4.37 -1.03 8.42
C LEU A 75 -5.85 -0.60 8.48
N SER A 76 -6.62 -0.90 7.43
CA SER A 76 -8.06 -0.62 7.38
C SER A 76 -8.83 -1.38 8.46
N ALA A 77 -8.47 -2.64 8.71
CA ALA A 77 -9.07 -3.43 9.79
C ALA A 77 -8.75 -2.84 11.17
N ALA A 78 -7.50 -2.46 11.40
CA ALA A 78 -7.08 -1.84 12.66
C ALA A 78 -7.80 -0.50 12.92
N ILE A 79 -7.94 0.35 11.90
CA ILE A 79 -8.68 1.62 11.99
C ILE A 79 -10.13 1.36 12.43
N ARG A 80 -10.81 0.36 11.83
CA ARG A 80 -12.19 0.01 12.20
C ARG A 80 -12.30 -0.48 13.64
N GLU A 81 -11.37 -1.34 14.08
CA GLU A 81 -11.36 -1.86 15.45
C GLU A 81 -11.18 -0.72 16.47
N ILE A 82 -10.26 0.21 16.19
CA ILE A 82 -10.05 1.40 17.03
C ILE A 82 -11.33 2.24 17.10
N GLN A 83 -11.98 2.51 15.96
CA GLN A 83 -13.23 3.29 15.93
C GLN A 83 -14.35 2.62 16.75
N GLU A 84 -14.47 1.29 16.67
CA GLU A 84 -15.45 0.53 17.44
C GLU A 84 -15.16 0.60 18.94
N LEU A 85 -13.90 0.37 19.36
CA LEU A 85 -13.48 0.50 20.75
C LEU A 85 -13.74 1.92 21.29
N GLU A 86 -13.49 2.94 20.49
CA GLU A 86 -13.77 4.33 20.85
C GLU A 86 -15.27 4.59 21.03
N SER A 87 -16.11 4.05 20.15
CA SER A 87 -17.57 4.12 20.26
C SER A 87 -18.06 3.45 21.55
N GLN A 88 -17.53 2.28 21.88
CA GLN A 88 -17.86 1.57 23.12
C GLN A 88 -17.45 2.36 24.37
N ILE A 89 -16.26 2.95 24.37
CA ILE A 89 -15.79 3.80 25.48
C ILE A 89 -16.72 5.02 25.67
N VAL A 90 -17.17 5.66 24.59
CA VAL A 90 -18.11 6.79 24.68
C VAL A 90 -19.45 6.34 25.25
N LYS A 91 -20.01 5.22 24.76
CA LYS A 91 -21.27 4.66 25.27
C LYS A 91 -21.19 4.34 26.75
N GLN A 92 -20.10 3.71 27.21
CA GLN A 92 -19.88 3.43 28.64
C GLN A 92 -19.82 4.73 29.45
N LYS A 93 -19.13 5.77 28.96
CA LYS A 93 -19.03 7.07 29.65
C LYS A 93 -20.33 7.87 29.72
N MET A 94 -21.28 7.62 28.83
CA MET A 94 -22.61 8.27 28.86
C MET A 94 -23.62 7.48 29.70
N ALA A 95 -23.32 6.23 30.05
CA ALA A 95 -24.14 5.39 30.91
C ALA A 95 -23.85 5.59 32.41
N PHE A 96 -22.86 6.43 32.75
CA PHE A 96 -22.51 6.90 34.10
C PHE A 96 -22.63 8.42 34.17
#